data_AF-A0A8K0HH59-F1
#
_entry.id   AF-A0A8K0HH59-F1
#
_cell.length_a   1.000
_cell.length_b   1.000
_cell.length_c   1.000
_cell.angle_alpha   90.00
_cell.angle_beta   90.00
_cell.angle_gamma   90.00
#
_symmetry.space_group_name_H-M   'P 1'
#
loop_
_entity.id
_entity.type
_entity.pdbx_description
1 polymer ?
#
loop_
_entity_poly.entity_id
_entity_poly.type
_entity_poly.pdbx_seq_one_letter_code
_entity_poly.pdbx_strand_id
1 'polypeptide(L)'
;MGRLEVHLECPCMAKFETRVYFDSVVRANLTYGRLKALEGLSQEELFLWLPVKGITVNDPSSGLILFDIGVAHKQLSLSLFEDPPVCKPQGLRKEMGFEAQR
;
A
#
# COMPACT_ATOMS: atom_id res chain seq x y z
N MET A 1 -4.73 3.17 -21.54
CA MET A 1 -4.51 3.33 -20.10
C MET A 1 -5.56 2.52 -19.38
N GLY A 2 -5.19 1.71 -18.40
CA GLY A 2 -6.13 0.89 -17.64
C GLY A 2 -6.49 1.54 -16.31
N ARG A 3 -7.65 1.21 -15.75
CA ARG A 3 -7.98 1.52 -14.36
C ARG A 3 -7.80 0.27 -13.52
N LEU A 4 -7.02 0.39 -12.45
CA LEU A 4 -6.81 -0.64 -11.44
C LEU A 4 -7.74 -0.35 -10.26
N GLU A 5 -8.43 -1.38 -9.79
CA GLU A 5 -9.19 -1.37 -8.54
C GLU A 5 -8.98 -2.71 -7.83
N VAL A 6 -8.46 -2.67 -6.60
CA VAL A 6 -8.17 -3.85 -5.79
C VAL A 6 -9.04 -3.77 -4.54
N HIS A 7 -9.77 -4.86 -4.26
CA HIS A 7 -10.65 -4.97 -3.10
C HIS A 7 -10.05 -5.94 -2.10
N LEU A 8 -9.70 -5.43 -0.92
CA LEU A 8 -9.27 -6.22 0.24
C LEU A 8 -10.47 -6.43 1.16
N GLU A 9 -10.55 -7.60 1.80
CA GLU A 9 -11.64 -7.94 2.73
C GLU A 9 -11.74 -6.91 3.87
N CYS A 10 -10.60 -6.41 4.36
CA CYS A 10 -10.51 -5.38 5.37
C CYS A 10 -9.22 -4.56 5.19
N PRO A 11 -9.13 -3.36 5.78
CA PRO A 11 -7.90 -2.59 5.78
C PRO A 11 -6.82 -3.34 6.55
N CYS A 12 -5.59 -3.32 6.03
CA CYS A 12 -4.51 -4.11 6.58
C CYS A 12 -3.18 -3.35 6.53
N MET A 13 -2.24 -3.81 7.34
CA MET A 13 -0.90 -3.24 7.43
C MET A 13 0.13 -4.31 7.14
N ALA A 14 1.06 -3.99 6.24
CA ALA A 14 2.22 -4.81 5.93
C ALA A 14 3.50 -4.05 6.28
N LYS A 15 4.55 -4.79 6.60
CA LYS A 15 5.88 -4.21 6.85
C LYS A 15 6.82 -4.62 5.72
N PHE A 16 7.18 -3.64 4.90
CA PHE A 16 8.30 -3.74 3.94
C PHE A 16 9.54 -3.17 4.63
N GLU A 17 10.27 -2.24 3.98
CA GLU A 17 11.25 -1.40 4.68
C GLU A 17 10.60 -0.55 5.79
N THR A 18 9.45 0.07 5.49
CA THR A 18 8.61 0.75 6.47
C THR A 18 7.20 0.18 6.49
N ARG A 19 6.39 0.63 7.47
CA ARG A 19 4.99 0.19 7.55
C ARG A 19 4.19 0.80 6.41
N VAL A 20 3.40 -0.03 5.74
CA VAL A 20 2.48 0.37 4.67
C VAL A 20 1.09 -0.05 5.09
N TYR A 21 0.18 0.90 5.02
CA TYR A 21 -1.24 0.73 5.31
C TYR A 21 -2.01 0.73 4.00
N PHE A 22 -2.90 -0.26 3.86
CA PHE A 22 -3.77 -0.48 2.71
C PHE A 22 -5.21 -0.34 3.16
N ASP A 23 -5.98 0.49 2.46
CA ASP A 23 -7.43 0.55 2.62
C ASP A 23 -8.10 -0.68 1.99
N SER A 24 -9.37 -0.92 2.35
CA SER A 24 -10.19 -1.98 1.72
C SER A 24 -10.33 -1.84 0.21
N VAL A 25 -10.18 -0.62 -0.34
CA VAL A 25 -10.23 -0.39 -1.78
C VAL A 25 -9.03 0.45 -2.20
N VAL A 26 -8.17 -0.11 -3.03
CA VAL A 26 -7.01 0.57 -3.61
C VAL A 26 -7.27 0.85 -5.08
N ARG A 27 -7.10 2.09 -5.52
CA ARG A 27 -7.37 2.53 -6.90
C ARG A 27 -6.14 3.15 -7.53
N ALA A 28 -5.97 2.96 -8.85
CA ALA A 28 -4.93 3.61 -9.62
C ALA A 28 -5.23 3.66 -11.12
N ASN A 29 -4.53 4.52 -11.83
CA ASN A 29 -4.41 4.49 -13.29
C ASN A 29 -3.15 3.73 -13.70
N LEU A 30 -3.34 2.61 -14.40
CA LEU A 30 -2.30 1.72 -14.89
C LEU A 30 -1.81 2.14 -16.27
N THR A 31 -0.49 2.31 -16.37
CA THR A 31 0.25 2.52 -17.61
C THR A 31 1.49 1.64 -17.59
N TYR A 32 2.15 1.47 -18.75
CA TYR A 32 3.36 0.66 -18.81
C TYR A 32 4.41 1.19 -17.82
N GLY A 33 4.82 0.33 -16.88
CA GLY A 33 5.80 0.64 -15.84
C GLY A 33 5.35 1.64 -14.77
N ARG A 34 4.08 2.11 -14.75
CA ARG A 34 3.62 3.09 -13.75
C ARG A 34 2.18 2.90 -13.29
N LEU A 35 1.98 3.12 -12.00
CA LEU A 35 0.71 3.39 -11.36
C LEU A 35 0.65 4.88 -11.00
N LYS A 36 -0.40 5.56 -11.45
CA LYS A 36 -0.63 6.99 -11.19
C LYS A 36 -1.96 7.19 -10.48
N ALA A 37 -2.14 8.34 -9.82
CA ALA A 37 -3.36 8.67 -9.10
C ALA A 37 -3.76 7.53 -8.13
N LEU A 38 -2.76 7.06 -7.36
CA LEU A 38 -2.97 6.03 -6.35
C LEU A 38 -3.78 6.57 -5.18
N GLU A 39 -4.78 5.79 -4.78
CA GLU A 39 -5.64 6.02 -3.62
C GLU A 39 -5.74 4.74 -2.80
N GLY A 40 -5.89 4.88 -1.47
CA GLY A 40 -6.00 3.75 -0.56
C GLY A 40 -4.67 3.17 -0.08
N LEU A 41 -3.56 3.87 -0.28
CA LEU A 41 -2.23 3.45 0.13
C LEU A 41 -1.52 4.56 0.90
N SER A 42 -1.06 4.27 2.11
CA SER A 42 -0.27 5.19 2.93
C SER A 42 0.96 4.49 3.49
N GLN A 43 2.10 5.17 3.48
CA GLN A 43 3.35 4.65 4.02
C GLN A 43 3.77 5.49 5.22
N GLU A 44 4.32 4.84 6.23
CA GLU A 44 4.94 5.54 7.34
C GLU A 44 6.34 6.03 6.97
N GLU A 45 6.58 7.32 7.22
CA GLU A 45 7.86 7.97 7.05
C GLU A 45 8.17 8.88 8.25
N LEU A 46 9.36 8.69 8.83
CA LEU A 46 9.82 9.26 10.10
C LEU A 46 8.88 8.97 11.29
N PHE A 47 7.63 9.43 11.28
CA PHE A 47 6.56 9.07 12.25
C PHE A 47 5.16 9.38 11.68
N LEU A 48 5.10 9.79 10.41
CA LEU A 48 3.93 10.34 9.75
C LEU A 48 3.43 9.35 8.70
N TRP A 49 2.12 9.24 8.57
CA TRP A 49 1.51 8.51 7.47
C TRP A 49 1.39 9.43 6.27
N LEU A 50 2.16 9.14 5.22
CA LEU A 50 2.17 9.89 3.98
C LEU A 50 1.47 9.09 2.87
N PRO A 51 0.62 9.73 2.07
CA PRO A 51 -0.11 9.04 1.01
C PRO A 51 0.83 8.68 -0.15
N VAL A 52 0.71 7.47 -0.67
CA VAL A 52 1.40 7.09 -1.91
C VAL A 52 0.53 7.50 -3.09
N LYS A 53 1.03 8.40 -3.94
CA LYS A 53 0.32 8.97 -5.11
C LYS A 53 0.72 8.33 -6.43
N GLY A 54 1.89 7.72 -6.49
CA GLY A 54 2.43 7.11 -7.70
C GLY A 54 3.46 6.04 -7.41
N ILE A 55 3.54 5.04 -8.27
CA ILE A 55 4.60 4.03 -8.28
C ILE A 55 5.11 3.93 -9.71
N THR A 56 6.42 4.01 -9.91
CA THR A 56 7.03 4.03 -11.25
C THR A 56 8.34 3.25 -11.28
N VAL A 57 8.50 2.43 -12.31
CA VAL A 57 9.77 1.78 -12.66
C VAL A 57 10.33 2.51 -13.88
N ASN A 58 11.41 3.27 -13.68
CA ASN A 58 12.05 4.04 -14.75
C ASN A 58 13.04 3.20 -15.55
N ASP A 59 13.87 2.42 -14.86
CA ASP A 59 14.85 1.54 -15.47
C ASP A 59 14.67 0.11 -14.92
N PRO A 60 14.15 -0.84 -15.71
CA PRO A 60 13.90 -2.20 -15.23
C PRO A 60 15.19 -2.96 -14.88
N SER A 61 16.34 -2.59 -15.44
CA SER A 61 17.64 -3.18 -15.08
C SER A 61 18.19 -2.72 -13.73
N SER A 62 17.79 -1.54 -13.24
CA SER A 62 18.29 -0.98 -11.99
C SER A 62 17.87 -1.75 -10.74
N GLY A 63 16.80 -2.56 -10.82
CA GLY A 63 16.25 -3.21 -9.65
C GLY A 63 15.49 -2.25 -8.72
N LEU A 64 15.18 -1.01 -9.13
CA LEU A 64 14.58 0.01 -8.27
C LEU A 64 13.17 0.41 -8.71
N ILE A 65 12.32 0.67 -7.72
CA ILE A 65 10.97 1.22 -7.88
C ILE A 65 10.91 2.57 -7.16
N LEU A 66 10.37 3.59 -7.83
CA LEU A 66 10.13 4.89 -7.23
C LEU A 66 8.68 5.02 -6.76
N PHE A 67 8.52 5.39 -5.50
CA PHE A 67 7.25 5.69 -4.85
C PHE A 67 7.15 7.20 -4.66
N ASP A 68 6.12 7.80 -5.23
CA ASP A 68 5.76 9.20 -4.98
C ASP A 68 4.88 9.24 -3.73
N ILE A 69 5.42 9.81 -2.64
CA ILE A 69 4.74 9.97 -1.35
C ILE A 69 4.16 11.39 -1.17
N GLY A 70 3.94 12.10 -2.28
CA GLY A 70 3.37 13.45 -2.36
C GLY A 70 4.37 14.57 -2.05
N VAL A 71 5.18 14.41 -1.00
CA VAL A 71 6.18 15.42 -0.59
C VAL A 71 7.59 15.12 -1.11
N ALA A 72 7.86 13.86 -1.44
CA ALA A 72 9.15 13.38 -1.90
C ALA A 72 8.98 12.10 -2.73
N HIS A 73 10.09 11.63 -3.30
CA HIS A 73 10.16 10.33 -3.95
C HIS A 73 11.02 9.41 -3.10
N LYS A 74 10.51 8.21 -2.82
CA LYS A 74 11.23 7.13 -2.13
C LYS A 74 11.65 6.08 -3.14
N GLN A 75 12.85 5.56 -3.01
CA GLN A 75 13.35 4.46 -3.83
C GLN A 75 13.29 3.18 -3.00
N LEU A 76 12.68 2.15 -3.55
CA LEU A 76 12.60 0.81 -2.95
C LEU A 76 13.18 -0.21 -3.92
N SER A 77 13.82 -1.25 -3.39
CA SER A 77 14.30 -2.36 -4.21
C SER A 77 13.15 -3.22 -4.72
N LEU A 78 13.22 -3.64 -5.98
CA LEU A 78 12.31 -4.61 -6.60
C LEU A 78 12.29 -5.93 -5.81
N SER A 79 13.42 -6.32 -5.22
CA SER A 79 13.53 -7.56 -4.44
C SER A 79 12.62 -7.60 -3.21
N LEU A 80 12.21 -6.45 -2.66
CA LEU A 80 11.26 -6.38 -1.54
C LEU A 80 9.85 -6.88 -1.92
N PHE A 81 9.58 -6.99 -3.21
CA PHE A 81 8.28 -7.41 -3.75
C PHE A 81 8.31 -8.82 -4.35
N GLU A 82 9.48 -9.47 -4.40
CA GLU A 82 9.62 -10.87 -4.86
C GLU A 82 9.03 -11.86 -3.85
N ASP A 83 9.21 -11.59 -2.55
CA ASP A 83 8.57 -12.31 -1.44
C ASP A 83 7.69 -11.33 -0.63
N PRO A 84 6.39 -11.20 -0.99
CA PRO A 84 5.53 -10.19 -0.40
C PRO A 84 5.21 -10.50 1.08
N PRO A 85 5.34 -9.53 1.99
CA PRO A 85 5.04 -9.72 3.41
C PRO A 85 3.55 -9.96 3.67
N VAL A 86 3.26 -10.67 4.75
CA VAL A 86 1.87 -10.90 5.20
C VAL A 86 1.22 -9.58 5.60
N CYS A 87 0.10 -9.24 4.96
CA CYS A 87 -0.73 -8.12 5.39
C CYS A 87 -1.56 -8.52 6.62
N LYS A 88 -1.31 -7.87 7.75
CA LYS A 88 -2.05 -8.12 8.98
C LYS A 88 -3.29 -7.22 9.00
N PRO A 89 -4.50 -7.77 9.14
CA PRO A 89 -5.70 -6.94 9.26
C PRO A 89 -5.50 -5.97 10.41
N GLN A 90 -5.74 -4.68 10.17
CA GLN A 90 -5.74 -3.72 11.25
C GLN A 90 -6.91 -4.10 12.13
N GLY A 91 -6.62 -4.44 13.39
CA GLY A 91 -7.53 -5.17 14.27
C GLY A 91 -8.97 -4.73 14.05
N LEU A 92 -9.77 -5.62 13.47
CA LEU A 92 -11.19 -5.59 13.69
C LEU A 92 -11.31 -5.71 15.21
N ARG A 93 -11.43 -4.57 15.90
CA ARG A 93 -12.07 -4.54 17.20
C ARG A 93 -13.44 -5.13 16.88
N LYS A 94 -13.57 -6.44 17.09
CA LYS A 94 -14.86 -7.09 17.15
C LYS A 94 -15.57 -6.44 18.33
N GLU A 95 -16.15 -5.27 18.10
CA GLU A 95 -17.37 -4.88 18.77
C GLU A 95 -18.48 -5.74 18.17
N MET A 96 -18.43 -7.03 18.51
CA MET A 96 -19.59 -7.88 18.52
C MET A 96 -19.94 -8.09 19.99
N GLY A 97 -20.23 -6.97 20.65
CA GLY A 97 -21.02 -7.00 21.86
C GLY A 97 -22.48 -7.20 21.44
N PHE A 98 -22.98 -8.41 21.61
CA PHE A 98 -24.40 -8.64 21.86
C PHE A 98 -24.56 -9.80 22.87
N GLU A 99 -25.00 -9.38 24.06
CA GLU A 99 -25.73 -10.05 25.14
C GLU A 99 -25.25 -11.37 25.79
N ALA A 100 -24.76 -11.19 27.02
CA ALA A 100 -25.38 -11.66 28.26
C ALA A 100 -25.97 -13.09 28.34
N GLN A 101 -25.24 -13.91 29.10
CA GLN A 101 -25.68 -14.94 30.03
C GLN A 101 -27.20 -15.05 30.33
N ARG A 102 -27.78 -16.22 30.04
CA ARG A 102 -28.63 -16.95 30.98
C ARG A 102 -28.50 -18.46 30.76
#